data_AF-A0A3D0RZ70-F1
#
_entry.id   AF-A0A3D0RZ70-F1
#
_cell.length_a   1.000
_cell.length_b   1.000
_cell.length_c   1.000
_cell.angle_alpha   90.00
_cell.angle_beta   90.00
_cell.angle_gamma   90.00
#
_symmetry.space_group_name_H-M   'P 1'
#
loop_
_entity.id
_entity.type
_entity.pdbx_description
1 polymer ?
#
loop_
_entity_poly.entity_id
_entity_poly.type
_entity_poly.pdbx_seq_one_letter_code
_entity_poly.pdbx_strand_id
1 'polypeptide(L)'
;MDKDDPAASSDTRSERSAAGSGASETHDVMNLDHGPDDGPDDAGLEDGFEDRVAQSIYDMFWAPEIVRRGGLKALGGLHSALAVLPPDGPVEVRLNDEVQLAARSHDASSVRRGEVLTLENLEHLASLEPVDIDPDAGWALYAVLPDGSGVVAFDYRVNRGRADGLLARASQFYETACEAVSADRPAVAVECLYAAAELSVTAMMGLGGEGGERRRSSHGHRLSWLNYFTRLGNAPRDFHDVLKLLARWRPAARYLDPRGDEENTRRGLPSPAELAAAQEDVGALLQHSRARSAPLNTPG
;
A
#
# COMPACT_ATOMS: atom_id res chain seq x y z
N MET A 1 -36.41 -58.02 11.31
CA MET A 1 -36.74 -58.90 12.45
C MET A 1 -35.59 -58.76 13.42
N ASP A 2 -35.64 -57.74 14.28
CA ASP A 2 -36.28 -57.77 15.61
C ASP A 2 -35.51 -58.64 16.61
N LYS A 3 -34.69 -58.02 17.47
CA LYS A 3 -35.10 -57.69 18.85
C LYS A 3 -33.94 -57.14 19.69
N ASP A 4 -34.15 -55.89 20.14
CA ASP A 4 -34.09 -55.39 21.52
C ASP A 4 -32.99 -55.85 22.51
N ASP A 5 -32.18 -54.86 22.89
CA ASP A 5 -31.64 -54.44 24.21
C ASP A 5 -32.15 -55.15 25.50
N PRO A 6 -31.38 -55.20 26.63
CA PRO A 6 -31.02 -53.98 27.38
C PRO A 6 -29.73 -53.94 28.27
N ALA A 7 -29.23 -52.69 28.43
CA ALA A 7 -28.76 -51.94 29.61
C ALA A 7 -27.98 -52.57 30.81
N ALA A 8 -26.82 -51.96 31.14
CA ALA A 8 -26.35 -51.49 32.48
C ALA A 8 -24.93 -50.87 32.33
N SER A 9 -24.68 -49.57 32.51
CA SER A 9 -24.53 -48.76 33.75
C SER A 9 -23.27 -49.04 34.60
N SER A 10 -22.27 -48.16 34.48
CA SER A 10 -21.39 -47.65 35.56
C SER A 10 -20.52 -46.51 34.97
N ASP A 11 -20.80 -45.23 35.23
CA ASP A 11 -20.48 -44.49 36.46
C ASP A 11 -18.98 -44.16 36.58
N THR A 12 -18.57 -43.01 36.03
CA THR A 12 -17.42 -42.25 36.52
C THR A 12 -17.71 -40.75 36.44
N ARG A 13 -18.20 -40.26 37.57
CA ARG A 13 -18.12 -38.89 38.07
C ARG A 13 -16.67 -38.39 38.00
N SER A 14 -16.41 -37.30 37.29
CA SER A 14 -15.19 -36.51 37.48
C SER A 14 -15.57 -35.06 37.73
N GLU A 15 -15.20 -34.63 38.93
CA GLU A 15 -15.58 -33.39 39.56
C GLU A 15 -14.89 -32.18 38.92
N ARG A 16 -15.63 -31.07 38.94
CA ARG A 16 -15.10 -29.72 38.75
C ARG A 16 -14.10 -29.43 39.85
N SER A 17 -12.91 -28.94 39.48
CA SER A 17 -12.12 -28.10 40.36
C SER A 17 -11.78 -26.81 39.62
N ALA A 18 -12.28 -25.72 40.19
CA ALA A 18 -11.91 -24.36 39.88
C ALA A 18 -10.58 -24.03 40.59
N ALA A 19 -9.62 -23.51 39.86
CA ALA A 19 -8.55 -22.69 40.42
C ALA A 19 -8.09 -21.73 39.32
N GLY A 20 -8.53 -20.49 39.40
CA GLY A 20 -7.85 -19.39 38.74
C GLY A 20 -6.56 -19.06 39.48
N SER A 21 -5.56 -18.58 38.76
CA SER A 21 -4.63 -17.58 39.26
C SER A 21 -3.88 -16.98 38.07
N GLY A 22 -3.82 -15.65 38.06
CA GLY A 22 -3.42 -14.83 36.94
C GLY A 22 -1.97 -14.97 36.52
N ALA A 23 -1.77 -14.84 35.21
CA ALA A 23 -0.55 -14.29 34.64
C ALA A 23 -0.95 -13.01 33.92
N SER A 24 -0.82 -11.89 34.64
CA SER A 24 -0.82 -10.55 34.09
C SER A 24 0.48 -10.41 33.30
N GLU A 25 0.46 -10.64 31.99
CA GLU A 25 1.53 -10.17 31.11
C GLU A 25 1.41 -8.64 31.00
N THR A 26 2.12 -7.96 31.89
CA THR A 26 2.47 -6.55 31.72
C THR A 26 3.30 -6.44 30.45
N HIS A 27 2.69 -5.94 29.38
CA HIS A 27 3.44 -5.38 28.27
C HIS A 27 4.18 -4.15 28.79
N ASP A 28 5.50 -4.34 28.96
CA ASP A 28 6.45 -3.29 29.25
C ASP A 28 6.51 -2.38 28.02
N VAL A 29 5.74 -1.29 28.07
CA VAL A 29 5.79 -0.22 27.08
C VAL A 29 7.14 0.46 27.28
N MET A 30 8.11 0.13 26.42
CA MET A 30 9.38 0.86 26.34
C MET A 30 9.07 2.33 26.08
N ASN A 31 9.09 3.14 27.15
CA ASN A 31 9.21 4.58 27.06
C ASN A 31 10.60 4.88 26.51
N LEU A 32 10.68 5.14 25.21
CA LEU A 32 11.84 5.75 24.58
C LEU A 32 11.84 7.22 24.97
N ASP A 33 12.55 7.53 26.06
CA ASP A 33 12.95 8.87 26.44
C ASP A 33 13.75 9.50 25.29
N HIS A 34 13.12 10.39 24.51
CA HIS A 34 13.78 11.14 23.46
C HIS A 34 14.45 12.35 24.13
N GLY A 35 15.72 12.18 24.49
CA GLY A 35 16.59 13.29 24.86
C GLY A 35 16.65 14.35 23.74
N PRO A 36 17.13 15.57 24.07
CA PRO A 36 17.19 16.66 23.10
C PRO A 36 17.99 16.24 21.86
N ASP A 37 17.32 16.36 20.74
CA ASP A 37 17.75 16.07 19.37
C ASP A 37 18.83 17.07 18.94
N ASP A 38 20.07 16.83 19.35
CA ASP A 38 21.26 17.45 18.74
C ASP A 38 21.55 16.69 17.43
N GLY A 39 20.71 16.95 16.43
CA GLY A 39 20.87 16.40 15.08
C GLY A 39 22.23 16.80 14.48
N PRO A 40 22.96 15.86 13.84
CA PRO A 40 24.22 16.18 13.17
C PRO A 40 23.99 17.13 12.00
N ASP A 41 24.85 18.16 11.90
CA ASP A 41 24.86 19.17 10.84
C ASP A 41 24.59 18.56 9.43
N ASP A 42 23.45 18.96 8.85
CA ASP A 42 22.86 18.49 7.59
C ASP A 42 23.60 18.97 6.31
N ALA A 43 24.86 19.36 6.42
CA ALA A 43 25.59 20.06 5.36
C ALA A 43 26.46 19.15 4.46
N GLY A 44 26.29 17.82 4.52
CA GLY A 44 27.18 16.88 3.81
C GLY A 44 26.51 15.63 3.21
N LEU A 45 25.17 15.53 3.23
CA LEU A 45 24.44 14.36 2.71
C LEU A 45 24.03 14.47 1.24
N GLU A 46 24.08 15.67 0.65
CA GLU A 46 23.61 15.92 -0.71
C GLU A 46 24.57 15.42 -1.80
N ASP A 47 25.90 15.44 -1.55
CA ASP A 47 26.87 14.94 -2.52
C ASP A 47 26.83 13.39 -2.61
N GLY A 48 26.41 12.90 -3.77
CA GLY A 48 26.45 11.49 -4.15
C GLY A 48 25.30 10.61 -3.65
N PHE A 49 24.18 11.17 -3.18
CA PHE A 49 23.00 10.34 -2.88
C PHE A 49 22.49 9.60 -4.12
N GLU A 50 22.38 10.31 -5.25
CA GLU A 50 21.93 9.75 -6.52
C GLU A 50 22.84 8.62 -7.00
N ASP A 51 24.16 8.82 -6.92
CA ASP A 51 25.16 7.80 -7.24
C ASP A 51 25.02 6.56 -6.36
N ARG A 52 24.77 6.74 -5.05
CA ARG A 52 24.55 5.63 -4.12
C ARG A 52 23.26 4.86 -4.44
N VAL A 53 22.19 5.55 -4.83
CA VAL A 53 20.93 4.92 -5.26
C VAL A 53 21.14 4.15 -6.56
N ALA A 54 21.76 4.77 -7.56
CA ALA A 54 22.06 4.14 -8.84
C ALA A 54 22.94 2.89 -8.67
N GLN A 55 23.99 3.00 -7.85
CA GLN A 55 24.89 1.89 -7.55
C GLN A 55 24.16 0.75 -6.83
N SER A 56 23.31 1.06 -5.85
CA SER A 56 22.51 0.07 -5.13
C SER A 56 21.59 -0.72 -6.07
N ILE A 57 20.90 -0.02 -6.99
CA ILE A 57 20.02 -0.64 -8.00
C ILE A 57 20.84 -1.51 -8.96
N TYR A 58 21.99 -1.02 -9.41
CA TYR A 58 22.91 -1.76 -10.27
C TYR A 58 23.38 -3.06 -9.60
N ASP A 59 23.87 -2.97 -8.36
CA ASP A 59 24.39 -4.12 -7.61
C ASP A 59 23.29 -5.14 -7.29
N MET A 60 22.08 -4.67 -6.99
CA MET A 60 20.95 -5.52 -6.65
C MET A 60 20.40 -6.28 -7.87
N PHE A 61 20.26 -5.62 -9.02
CA PHE A 61 19.55 -6.21 -10.16
C PHE A 61 20.44 -6.57 -11.35
N TRP A 62 21.33 -5.68 -11.78
CA TRP A 62 21.98 -5.81 -13.08
C TRP A 62 23.36 -6.46 -13.00
N ALA A 63 24.15 -6.14 -11.98
CA ALA A 63 25.48 -6.73 -11.80
C ALA A 63 25.46 -8.27 -11.79
N PRO A 64 24.54 -8.94 -11.06
CA PRO A 64 24.47 -10.40 -11.06
C PRO A 64 24.17 -10.96 -12.46
N GLU A 65 23.27 -10.31 -13.20
CA GLU A 65 22.88 -10.73 -14.54
C GLU A 65 24.00 -10.51 -15.56
N ILE A 66 24.72 -9.39 -15.46
CA ILE A 66 25.89 -9.09 -16.29
C ILE A 66 26.97 -10.16 -16.07
N VAL A 67 27.25 -10.52 -14.83
CA VAL A 67 28.21 -11.59 -14.50
C VAL A 67 27.75 -12.92 -15.08
N ARG A 68 26.45 -13.26 -14.94
CA ARG A 68 25.87 -14.50 -15.49
C ARG A 68 26.03 -14.58 -17.01
N ARG A 69 25.98 -13.44 -17.72
CA ARG A 69 26.15 -13.34 -19.19
C ARG A 69 27.62 -13.22 -19.64
N GLY A 70 28.59 -13.36 -18.74
CA GLY A 70 30.03 -13.33 -19.08
C GLY A 70 30.69 -11.96 -18.94
N GLY A 71 30.04 -11.02 -18.26
CA GLY A 71 30.56 -9.68 -17.94
C GLY A 71 30.32 -8.63 -19.04
N LEU A 72 30.63 -7.37 -18.73
CA LEU A 72 30.40 -6.22 -19.62
C LEU A 72 31.06 -6.37 -21.00
N LYS A 73 32.22 -7.02 -21.07
CA LYS A 73 32.93 -7.25 -22.33
C LYS A 73 32.12 -8.13 -23.29
N ALA A 74 31.39 -9.13 -22.77
CA ALA A 74 30.53 -9.98 -23.58
C ALA A 74 29.29 -9.24 -24.10
N LEU A 75 28.83 -8.22 -23.36
CA LEU A 75 27.68 -7.39 -23.72
C LEU A 75 28.01 -6.23 -24.67
N GLY A 76 29.29 -5.92 -24.89
CA GLY A 76 29.70 -4.73 -25.64
C GLY A 76 29.56 -3.42 -24.86
N GLY A 77 29.54 -3.49 -23.52
CA GLY A 77 29.19 -2.37 -22.64
C GLY A 77 27.71 -2.38 -22.25
N LEU A 78 27.35 -1.57 -21.25
CA LEU A 78 25.98 -1.42 -20.79
C LEU A 78 25.46 -0.04 -21.20
N HIS A 79 24.40 0.01 -22.01
CA HIS A 79 23.76 1.26 -22.39
C HIS A 79 22.28 1.31 -21.99
N SER A 80 21.68 0.17 -21.65
CA SER A 80 20.38 0.13 -20.98
C SER A 80 20.23 -1.12 -20.13
N ALA A 81 19.50 -1.01 -19.02
CA ALA A 81 19.17 -2.12 -18.16
C ALA A 81 17.79 -1.92 -17.55
N LEU A 82 17.00 -2.98 -17.47
CA LEU A 82 15.67 -2.96 -16.89
C LEU A 82 15.51 -4.17 -15.99
N ALA A 83 15.14 -3.93 -14.74
CA ALA A 83 14.62 -4.94 -13.85
C ALA A 83 13.11 -4.80 -13.79
N VAL A 84 12.38 -5.87 -14.10
CA VAL A 84 10.93 -5.97 -13.91
C VAL A 84 10.69 -6.79 -12.66
N LEU A 85 9.82 -6.30 -11.77
CA LEU A 85 9.47 -6.91 -10.50
C LEU A 85 8.01 -7.38 -10.55
N PRO A 86 7.73 -8.60 -11.06
CA PRO A 86 6.40 -9.16 -11.04
C PRO A 86 5.88 -9.31 -9.60
N PRO A 87 4.56 -9.20 -9.37
CA PRO A 87 4.00 -9.29 -8.02
C PRO A 87 4.26 -10.65 -7.32
N ASP A 88 4.24 -11.75 -8.09
CA ASP A 88 4.33 -13.13 -7.57
C ASP A 88 5.43 -13.96 -8.27
N GLY A 89 6.48 -13.30 -8.77
CA GLY A 89 7.49 -13.94 -9.62
C GLY A 89 8.92 -13.52 -9.31
N PRO A 90 9.91 -14.23 -9.90
CA PRO A 90 11.28 -13.77 -9.85
C PRO A 90 11.44 -12.46 -10.64
N VAL A 91 12.41 -11.64 -10.23
CA VAL A 91 12.80 -10.44 -10.98
C VAL A 91 13.28 -10.85 -12.38
N GLU A 92 12.75 -10.21 -13.41
CA GLU A 92 13.19 -10.38 -14.78
C GLU A 92 14.17 -9.26 -15.14
N VAL A 93 15.35 -9.60 -15.64
CA VAL A 93 16.36 -8.60 -16.05
C VAL A 93 16.51 -8.62 -17.56
N ARG A 94 16.34 -7.44 -18.17
CA ARG A 94 16.55 -7.17 -19.60
C ARG A 94 17.72 -6.21 -19.75
N LEU A 95 18.65 -6.49 -20.66
CA LEU A 95 19.84 -5.67 -20.88
C LEU A 95 19.95 -5.22 -22.35
N ASN A 96 20.46 -4.00 -22.56
CA ASN A 96 20.76 -3.41 -23.86
C ASN A 96 19.55 -3.50 -24.81
N ASP A 97 19.68 -4.21 -25.95
CA ASP A 97 18.65 -4.31 -26.99
C ASP A 97 17.35 -5.00 -26.53
N GLU A 98 17.37 -5.66 -25.37
CA GLU A 98 16.17 -6.24 -24.76
C GLU A 98 15.27 -5.18 -24.09
N VAL A 99 15.79 -3.97 -23.90
CA VAL A 99 15.09 -2.87 -23.25
C VAL A 99 14.45 -1.96 -24.30
N GLN A 100 13.15 -1.74 -24.14
CA GLN A 100 12.40 -0.79 -24.96
C GLN A 100 11.87 0.33 -24.07
N LEU A 101 12.04 1.57 -24.51
CA LEU A 101 11.78 2.77 -23.72
C LEU A 101 10.82 3.70 -24.45
N ALA A 102 9.97 4.38 -23.68
CA ALA A 102 9.20 5.53 -24.10
C ALA A 102 9.72 6.75 -23.34
N ALA A 103 10.11 7.78 -24.09
CA ALA A 103 10.37 9.10 -23.55
C ALA A 103 9.09 9.93 -23.61
N ARG A 104 8.84 10.72 -22.57
CA ARG A 104 7.82 11.77 -22.58
C ARG A 104 8.52 13.11 -22.58
N SER A 105 7.97 14.04 -23.36
CA SER A 105 8.43 15.42 -23.37
C SER A 105 7.42 16.36 -22.74
N HIS A 106 7.90 17.44 -22.12
CA HIS A 106 7.07 18.57 -21.69
C HIS A 106 6.38 19.26 -22.88
N ASP A 107 7.01 19.25 -24.06
CA ASP A 107 6.48 19.86 -25.28
C ASP A 107 5.98 18.78 -26.24
N ALA A 108 4.66 18.69 -26.43
CA ALA A 108 4.01 17.60 -27.18
C ALA A 108 4.45 17.48 -28.66
N SER A 109 5.15 18.50 -29.18
CA SER A 109 5.64 18.55 -30.56
C SER A 109 7.09 18.10 -30.76
N SER A 110 7.84 17.81 -29.68
CA SER A 110 9.29 17.61 -29.76
C SER A 110 9.71 16.16 -30.08
N VAL A 111 8.89 15.14 -29.77
CA VAL A 111 9.25 13.72 -29.97
C VAL A 111 8.08 12.94 -30.57
N ARG A 112 8.29 12.29 -31.73
CA ARG A 112 7.29 11.38 -32.33
C ARG A 112 7.52 9.92 -31.94
N ARG A 113 6.45 9.12 -31.91
CA ARG A 113 6.55 7.68 -31.67
C ARG A 113 7.42 7.01 -32.75
N GLY A 114 8.41 6.23 -32.30
CA GLY A 114 9.35 5.53 -33.17
C GLY A 114 10.53 6.37 -33.66
N GLU A 115 10.65 7.62 -33.19
CA GLU A 115 11.81 8.47 -33.45
C GLU A 115 12.96 8.14 -32.49
N VAL A 116 14.20 8.25 -32.97
CA VAL A 116 15.40 8.13 -32.15
C VAL A 116 15.56 9.42 -31.35
N LEU A 117 15.77 9.31 -30.04
CA LEU A 117 16.05 10.47 -29.19
C LEU A 117 17.35 11.16 -29.65
N THR A 118 17.26 12.45 -29.93
CA THR A 118 18.40 13.32 -30.24
C THR A 118 18.77 14.16 -29.02
N LEU A 119 19.95 14.81 -29.06
CA LEU A 119 20.38 15.75 -28.00
C LEU A 119 19.38 16.89 -27.80
N GLU A 120 18.80 17.42 -28.88
CA GLU A 120 17.78 18.49 -28.82
C GLU A 120 16.51 18.01 -28.08
N ASN A 121 16.19 16.71 -28.15
CA ASN A 121 15.02 16.18 -27.44
C ASN A 121 15.25 16.07 -25.93
N LEU A 122 16.51 15.99 -25.48
CA LEU A 122 16.83 15.82 -24.06
C LEU A 122 16.45 17.05 -23.23
N GLU A 123 16.57 18.26 -23.80
CA GLU A 123 16.21 19.51 -23.12
C GLU A 123 14.74 19.55 -22.69
N HIS A 124 13.89 18.78 -23.39
CA HIS A 124 12.46 18.72 -23.13
C HIS A 124 12.03 17.39 -22.50
N LEU A 125 12.96 16.52 -22.08
CA LEU A 125 12.64 15.20 -21.54
C LEU A 125 12.03 15.33 -20.14
N ALA A 126 10.76 14.95 -20.02
CA ALA A 126 10.04 14.95 -18.75
C ALA A 126 10.24 13.64 -17.99
N SER A 127 10.24 12.51 -18.71
CA SER A 127 10.43 11.20 -18.11
C SER A 127 10.85 10.15 -19.12
N LEU A 128 11.46 9.08 -18.60
CA LEU A 128 11.83 7.89 -19.35
C LEU A 128 11.21 6.68 -18.65
N GLU A 129 10.40 5.92 -19.38
CA GLU A 129 9.67 4.77 -18.87
C GLU A 129 9.92 3.54 -19.75
N PRO A 130 9.98 2.33 -19.17
CA PRO A 130 9.95 1.12 -19.97
C PRO A 130 8.58 0.91 -20.63
N VAL A 131 8.56 0.30 -21.82
CA VAL A 131 7.32 -0.09 -22.50
C VAL A 131 7.01 -1.56 -22.25
N ASP A 132 5.74 -1.94 -22.48
CA ASP A 132 5.25 -3.30 -22.37
C ASP A 132 5.53 -3.96 -21.01
N ILE A 133 5.39 -3.17 -19.94
CA ILE A 133 5.44 -3.64 -18.55
C ILE A 133 4.04 -3.90 -18.06
N ASP A 134 3.85 -5.05 -17.41
CA ASP A 134 2.60 -5.38 -16.72
C ASP A 134 2.27 -4.28 -15.71
N PRO A 135 1.06 -3.68 -15.72
CA PRO A 135 0.67 -2.65 -14.76
C PRO A 135 0.81 -3.08 -13.29
N ASP A 136 0.76 -4.38 -13.00
CA ASP A 136 0.96 -4.93 -11.66
C ASP A 136 2.43 -5.17 -11.29
N ALA A 137 3.36 -5.00 -12.23
CA ALA A 137 4.79 -5.13 -11.99
C ALA A 137 5.44 -3.78 -11.65
N GLY A 138 6.33 -3.80 -10.66
CA GLY A 138 7.28 -2.71 -10.45
C GLY A 138 8.43 -2.80 -11.45
N TRP A 139 9.24 -1.75 -11.53
CA TRP A 139 10.43 -1.74 -12.38
C TRP A 139 11.52 -0.79 -11.88
N ALA A 140 12.76 -1.08 -12.27
CA ALA A 140 13.90 -0.18 -12.18
C ALA A 140 14.63 -0.15 -13.52
N LEU A 141 14.96 1.05 -13.99
CA LEU A 141 15.49 1.34 -15.31
C LEU A 141 16.81 2.10 -15.19
N TYR A 142 17.76 1.75 -16.03
CA TYR A 142 18.92 2.55 -16.39
C TYR A 142 19.02 2.72 -17.90
N ALA A 143 19.42 3.91 -18.33
CA ALA A 143 19.73 4.19 -19.71
C ALA A 143 20.87 5.21 -19.82
N VAL A 144 21.71 5.04 -20.83
CA VAL A 144 22.69 6.04 -21.25
C VAL A 144 22.06 6.90 -22.33
N LEU A 145 21.99 8.20 -22.11
CA LEU A 145 21.45 9.18 -23.05
C LEU A 145 22.46 9.51 -24.17
N PRO A 146 22.01 10.11 -25.28
CA PRO A 146 22.90 10.51 -26.39
C PRO A 146 24.09 11.42 -26.02
N ASP A 147 24.00 12.17 -24.92
CA ASP A 147 25.11 13.00 -24.40
C ASP A 147 26.13 12.21 -23.56
N GLY A 148 25.89 10.91 -23.36
CA GLY A 148 26.70 10.02 -22.54
C GLY A 148 26.34 10.02 -21.05
N SER A 149 25.36 10.81 -20.62
CA SER A 149 24.88 10.81 -19.24
C SER A 149 24.07 9.55 -18.93
N GLY A 150 24.14 9.08 -17.70
CA GLY A 150 23.34 7.96 -17.20
C GLY A 150 22.10 8.46 -16.48
N VAL A 151 20.94 7.89 -16.78
CA VAL A 151 19.69 8.16 -16.08
C VAL A 151 19.20 6.89 -15.41
N VAL A 152 18.74 7.03 -14.18
CA VAL A 152 18.03 5.97 -13.44
C VAL A 152 16.61 6.44 -13.16
N ALA A 153 15.64 5.55 -13.41
CA ALA A 153 14.25 5.76 -13.08
C ALA A 153 13.67 4.48 -12.48
N PHE A 154 12.66 4.57 -11.62
CA PHE A 154 12.02 3.39 -11.05
C PHE A 154 10.59 3.66 -10.63
N ASP A 155 9.77 2.61 -10.63
CA ASP A 155 8.48 2.54 -9.97
C ASP A 155 8.38 1.18 -9.26
N TYR A 156 8.63 1.15 -7.96
CA TYR A 156 8.58 -0.10 -7.19
C TYR A 156 7.15 -0.54 -6.81
N ARG A 157 6.12 0.20 -7.24
CA ARG A 157 4.75 -0.16 -6.91
C ARG A 157 4.31 -1.38 -7.72
N VAL A 158 3.83 -2.40 -7.03
CA VAL A 158 3.26 -3.62 -7.62
C VAL A 158 1.75 -3.66 -7.42
N ASN A 159 1.05 -4.61 -8.06
CA ASN A 159 -0.38 -4.86 -7.87
C ASN A 159 -1.29 -3.63 -8.13
N ARG A 160 -0.91 -2.72 -9.02
CA ARG A 160 -1.68 -1.49 -9.27
C ARG A 160 -3.06 -1.77 -9.88
N GLY A 161 -3.16 -2.69 -10.83
CA GLY A 161 -4.45 -3.14 -11.37
C GLY A 161 -5.36 -3.74 -10.29
N ARG A 162 -4.80 -4.52 -9.36
CA ARG A 162 -5.53 -4.99 -8.18
C ARG A 162 -5.94 -3.83 -7.24
N ALA A 163 -5.06 -2.87 -7.00
CA ALA A 163 -5.34 -1.69 -6.20
C ALA A 163 -6.48 -0.87 -6.83
N ASP A 164 -6.47 -0.68 -8.15
CA ASP A 164 -7.51 0.02 -8.89
C ASP A 164 -8.87 -0.67 -8.75
N GLY A 165 -8.91 -2.01 -8.82
CA GLY A 165 -10.11 -2.79 -8.57
C GLY A 165 -10.67 -2.63 -7.15
N LEU A 166 -9.79 -2.54 -6.13
CA LEU A 166 -10.19 -2.27 -4.75
C LEU A 166 -10.73 -0.84 -4.60
N LEU A 167 -10.06 0.15 -5.23
CA LEU A 167 -10.45 1.56 -5.17
C LEU A 167 -11.77 1.82 -5.91
N ALA A 168 -12.02 1.14 -7.03
CA ALA A 168 -13.31 1.18 -7.72
C ALA A 168 -14.44 0.71 -6.80
N ARG A 169 -14.22 -0.39 -6.06
CA ARG A 169 -15.19 -0.87 -5.07
C ARG A 169 -15.31 0.05 -3.86
N ALA A 170 -14.21 0.61 -3.37
CA ALA A 170 -14.22 1.60 -2.30
C ALA A 170 -15.09 2.81 -2.67
N SER A 171 -15.04 3.23 -3.93
CA SER A 171 -15.85 4.33 -4.48
C SER A 171 -17.34 4.04 -4.40
N GLN A 172 -17.76 2.83 -4.79
CA GLN A 172 -19.15 2.40 -4.69
C GLN A 172 -19.66 2.43 -3.25
N PHE A 173 -18.85 1.97 -2.29
CA PHE A 173 -19.19 2.06 -0.87
C PHE A 173 -19.26 3.52 -0.39
N TYR A 174 -18.34 4.37 -0.83
CA TYR A 174 -18.35 5.79 -0.49
C TYR A 174 -19.61 6.50 -1.00
N GLU A 175 -19.97 6.30 -2.28
CA GLU A 175 -21.19 6.84 -2.88
C GLU A 175 -22.44 6.36 -2.13
N THR A 176 -22.50 5.06 -1.82
CA THR A 176 -23.59 4.48 -1.01
C THR A 176 -23.67 5.11 0.38
N ALA A 177 -22.53 5.43 1.00
CA ALA A 177 -22.51 6.12 2.28
C ALA A 177 -23.09 7.54 2.17
N CYS A 178 -22.70 8.30 1.15
CA CYS A 178 -23.21 9.65 0.89
C CYS A 178 -24.74 9.65 0.70
N GLU A 179 -25.27 8.67 -0.03
CA GLU A 179 -26.71 8.47 -0.17
C GLU A 179 -27.38 8.14 1.16
N ALA A 180 -26.77 7.26 1.97
CA ALA A 180 -27.28 6.90 3.29
C ALA A 180 -27.29 8.08 4.27
N VAL A 181 -26.28 8.95 4.23
CA VAL A 181 -26.25 10.21 5.00
C VAL A 181 -27.41 11.11 4.57
N SER A 182 -27.60 11.29 3.27
CA SER A 182 -28.68 12.12 2.71
C SER A 182 -30.08 11.60 3.06
N ALA A 183 -30.21 10.29 3.27
CA ALA A 183 -31.45 9.63 3.65
C ALA A 183 -31.65 9.47 5.17
N ASP A 184 -30.79 10.10 6.00
CA ASP A 184 -30.80 10.00 7.47
C ASP A 184 -30.69 8.54 7.98
N ARG A 185 -29.77 7.75 7.39
CA ARG A 185 -29.50 6.35 7.74
C ARG A 185 -28.08 6.16 8.28
N PRO A 186 -27.76 6.71 9.47
CA PRO A 186 -26.39 6.78 9.99
C PRO A 186 -25.72 5.41 10.17
N ALA A 187 -26.46 4.38 10.59
CA ALA A 187 -25.90 3.03 10.73
C ALA A 187 -25.38 2.46 9.40
N VAL A 188 -26.14 2.65 8.31
CA VAL A 188 -25.74 2.20 6.97
C VAL A 188 -24.55 3.03 6.47
N ALA A 189 -24.59 4.35 6.68
CA ALA A 189 -23.50 5.24 6.32
C ALA A 189 -22.17 4.84 6.99
N VAL A 190 -22.17 4.56 8.30
CA VAL A 190 -20.97 4.13 9.04
C VAL A 190 -20.36 2.86 8.46
N GLU A 191 -21.17 1.86 8.14
CA GLU A 191 -20.69 0.59 7.57
C GLU A 191 -20.09 0.77 6.18
N CYS A 192 -20.74 1.57 5.33
CA CYS A 192 -20.26 1.89 4.00
C CYS A 192 -18.99 2.75 4.03
N LEU A 193 -18.91 3.78 4.88
CA LEU A 193 -17.69 4.59 5.06
C LEU A 193 -16.52 3.74 5.56
N TYR A 194 -16.77 2.84 6.52
CA TYR A 194 -15.73 1.95 7.00
C TYR A 194 -15.23 1.01 5.90
N ALA A 195 -16.13 0.40 5.12
CA ALA A 195 -15.76 -0.46 4.01
C ALA A 195 -14.95 0.30 2.94
N ALA A 196 -15.36 1.52 2.61
CA ALA A 196 -14.62 2.39 1.70
C ALA A 196 -13.19 2.68 2.21
N ALA A 197 -13.07 3.14 3.46
CA ALA A 197 -11.77 3.42 4.08
C ALA A 197 -10.88 2.17 4.16
N GLU A 198 -11.44 1.03 4.54
CA GLU A 198 -10.70 -0.22 4.65
C GLU A 198 -10.16 -0.71 3.30
N LEU A 199 -10.96 -0.61 2.23
CA LEU A 199 -10.54 -0.97 0.88
C LEU A 199 -9.47 -0.01 0.34
N SER A 200 -9.60 1.29 0.60
CA SER A 200 -8.58 2.30 0.25
C SER A 200 -7.24 1.99 0.90
N VAL A 201 -7.23 1.67 2.20
CA VAL A 201 -6.00 1.27 2.91
C VAL A 201 -5.45 -0.05 2.38
N THR A 202 -6.32 -1.02 2.11
CA THR A 202 -5.91 -2.31 1.53
C THR A 202 -5.26 -2.12 0.16
N ALA A 203 -5.78 -1.21 -0.66
CA ALA A 203 -5.20 -0.87 -1.96
C ALA A 203 -3.79 -0.29 -1.78
N MET A 204 -3.61 0.70 -0.89
CA MET A 204 -2.28 1.29 -0.63
C MET A 204 -1.27 0.28 -0.09
N MET A 205 -1.69 -0.60 0.81
CA MET A 205 -0.84 -1.68 1.32
C MET A 205 -0.37 -2.63 0.22
N GLY A 206 -1.24 -2.92 -0.75
CA GLY A 206 -0.92 -3.81 -1.87
C GLY A 206 0.20 -3.30 -2.78
N LEU A 207 0.41 -1.98 -2.82
CA LEU A 207 1.41 -1.35 -3.68
C LEU A 207 2.85 -1.64 -3.26
N GLY A 208 3.09 -1.95 -1.98
CA GLY A 208 4.45 -2.15 -1.45
C GLY A 208 5.00 -3.57 -1.60
N GLY A 209 4.29 -4.50 -2.23
CA GLY A 209 4.72 -5.90 -2.38
C GLY A 209 4.68 -6.73 -1.09
N GLU A 210 4.63 -6.11 0.09
CA GLU A 210 4.47 -6.78 1.39
C GLU A 210 3.15 -7.57 1.53
N GLY A 211 2.20 -7.38 0.60
CA GLY A 211 0.89 -8.02 0.59
C GLY A 211 0.77 -9.34 -0.17
N GLY A 212 1.86 -9.83 -0.79
CA GLY A 212 1.84 -10.94 -1.75
C GLY A 212 1.18 -12.22 -1.25
N GLU A 213 1.46 -12.72 -0.05
CA GLU A 213 0.96 -14.04 0.35
C GLU A 213 0.58 -14.19 1.84
N ARG A 214 -0.70 -14.56 2.04
CA ARG A 214 -1.20 -15.60 2.98
C ARG A 214 -1.82 -15.27 4.34
N ARG A 215 -2.05 -14.03 4.75
CA ARG A 215 -3.03 -13.78 5.82
C ARG A 215 -4.01 -12.71 5.39
N ARG A 216 -5.31 -13.02 5.48
CA ARG A 216 -6.35 -11.99 5.55
C ARG A 216 -5.88 -11.02 6.63
N SER A 217 -5.35 -9.87 6.21
CA SER A 217 -4.94 -8.83 7.13
C SER A 217 -6.13 -8.57 8.04
N SER A 218 -5.92 -8.67 9.35
CA SER A 218 -7.00 -8.39 10.29
C SER A 218 -7.35 -6.91 10.21
N HIS A 219 -8.56 -6.53 10.62
CA HIS A 219 -8.92 -5.12 10.76
C HIS A 219 -7.89 -4.34 11.59
N GLY A 220 -7.35 -4.97 12.65
CA GLY A 220 -6.31 -4.39 13.49
C GLY A 220 -4.97 -4.18 12.76
N HIS A 221 -4.57 -5.09 11.89
CA HIS A 221 -3.33 -4.94 11.12
C HIS A 221 -3.41 -3.74 10.18
N ARG A 222 -4.52 -3.56 9.45
CA ARG A 222 -4.69 -2.38 8.55
C ARG A 222 -4.62 -1.07 9.31
N LEU A 223 -5.27 -1.01 10.48
CA LEU A 223 -5.24 0.18 11.31
C LEU A 223 -3.83 0.47 11.84
N SER A 224 -3.10 -0.57 12.27
CA SER A 224 -1.69 -0.44 12.70
C SER A 224 -0.77 0.01 11.56
N TRP A 225 -0.94 -0.56 10.37
CA TRP A 225 -0.19 -0.16 9.19
C TRP A 225 -0.45 1.31 8.85
N LEU A 226 -1.70 1.75 8.82
CA LEU A 226 -2.04 3.14 8.52
C LEU A 226 -1.53 4.10 9.59
N ASN A 227 -1.56 3.70 10.87
CA ASN A 227 -0.96 4.46 11.96
C ASN A 227 0.54 4.72 11.72
N TYR A 228 1.27 3.67 11.35
CA TYR A 228 2.71 3.79 11.05
C TYR A 228 2.95 4.62 9.79
N PHE A 229 2.21 4.34 8.72
CA PHE A 229 2.30 5.02 7.44
C PHE A 229 2.10 6.54 7.56
N THR A 230 1.09 6.98 8.32
CA THR A 230 0.83 8.41 8.58
C THR A 230 1.87 9.04 9.51
N ARG A 231 2.41 8.30 10.50
CA ARG A 231 3.50 8.80 11.37
C ARG A 231 4.80 9.06 10.62
N LEU A 232 5.06 8.31 9.55
CA LEU A 232 6.20 8.55 8.66
C LEU A 232 6.00 9.74 7.71
N GLY A 233 4.86 10.45 7.79
CA GLY A 233 4.57 11.59 6.93
C GLY A 233 4.10 11.21 5.51
N ASN A 234 3.83 9.94 5.23
CA ASN A 234 3.37 9.52 3.90
C ASN A 234 1.93 9.96 3.58
N ALA A 235 1.14 10.29 4.61
CA ALA A 235 -0.24 10.77 4.49
C ALA A 235 -0.67 11.55 5.74
N PRO A 236 -1.71 12.41 5.64
CA PRO A 236 -2.31 13.10 6.79
C PRO A 236 -2.72 12.16 7.93
N ARG A 237 -2.55 12.62 9.17
CA ARG A 237 -2.88 11.84 10.36
C ARG A 237 -4.36 11.49 10.46
N ASP A 238 -5.22 12.39 9.98
CA ASP A 238 -6.67 12.28 10.03
C ASP A 238 -7.19 11.00 9.35
N PHE A 239 -6.46 10.46 8.36
CA PHE A 239 -6.82 9.19 7.72
C PHE A 239 -6.80 8.00 8.69
N HIS A 240 -5.81 7.93 9.58
CA HIS A 240 -5.78 6.92 10.63
C HIS A 240 -6.89 7.15 11.64
N ASP A 241 -7.10 8.41 12.02
CA ASP A 241 -8.04 8.77 13.08
C ASP A 241 -9.49 8.52 12.65
N VAL A 242 -9.86 8.83 11.39
CA VAL A 242 -11.18 8.50 10.85
C VAL A 242 -11.41 7.01 10.75
N LEU A 243 -10.42 6.21 10.32
CA LEU A 243 -10.59 4.74 10.27
C LEU A 243 -10.77 4.16 11.68
N LYS A 244 -10.01 4.66 12.66
CA LYS A 244 -10.14 4.28 14.08
C LYS A 244 -11.51 4.68 14.64
N LEU A 245 -12.00 5.86 14.29
CA LEU A 245 -13.30 6.38 14.71
C LEU A 245 -14.43 5.53 14.14
N LEU A 246 -14.43 5.29 12.83
CA LEU A 246 -15.40 4.42 12.16
C LEU A 246 -15.39 3.02 12.76
N ALA A 247 -14.21 2.42 13.01
CA ALA A 247 -14.09 1.10 13.65
C ALA A 247 -14.80 1.04 15.01
N ARG A 248 -14.80 2.14 15.77
CA ARG A 248 -15.48 2.25 17.07
C ARG A 248 -16.99 2.40 16.94
N TRP A 249 -17.50 3.02 15.87
CA TRP A 249 -18.94 3.18 15.63
C TRP A 249 -19.61 1.92 15.06
N ARG A 250 -18.86 1.05 14.38
CA ARG A 250 -19.41 -0.17 13.74
C ARG A 250 -20.24 -1.08 14.66
N PRO A 251 -19.83 -1.38 15.91
CA PRO A 251 -20.64 -2.23 16.78
C PRO A 251 -22.05 -1.68 16.98
N ALA A 252 -22.18 -0.36 17.25
CA ALA A 252 -23.47 0.32 17.42
C ALA A 252 -24.27 0.40 16.11
N ALA A 253 -23.59 0.49 14.96
CA ALA A 253 -24.24 0.46 13.64
C ALA A 253 -24.81 -0.92 13.27
N ARG A 254 -24.16 -2.02 13.68
CA ARG A 254 -24.56 -3.38 13.32
C ARG A 254 -25.50 -4.03 14.31
N TYR A 255 -25.24 -3.83 15.58
CA TYR A 255 -25.93 -4.53 16.64
C TYR A 255 -26.77 -3.53 17.40
N LEU A 256 -28.10 -3.68 17.30
CA LEU A 256 -29.00 -3.20 18.33
C LEU A 256 -28.59 -3.92 19.62
N ASP A 257 -27.93 -3.22 20.54
CA ASP A 257 -27.52 -3.83 21.81
C ASP A 257 -28.76 -4.38 22.53
N PRO A 258 -28.93 -5.71 22.67
CA PRO A 258 -30.07 -6.28 23.37
C PRO A 258 -29.92 -6.20 24.89
N ARG A 259 -28.73 -5.87 25.40
CA ARG A 259 -28.37 -5.96 26.82
C ARG A 259 -28.32 -4.62 27.53
N GLY A 260 -28.44 -3.51 26.81
CA GLY A 260 -28.37 -2.18 27.41
C GLY A 260 -27.06 -2.00 28.19
N ASP A 261 -25.95 -2.51 27.67
CA ASP A 261 -24.64 -2.15 28.23
C ASP A 261 -24.53 -0.64 28.01
N GLU A 262 -24.74 0.12 29.10
CA GLU A 262 -24.83 1.57 29.06
C GLU A 262 -23.60 2.17 28.38
N GLU A 263 -22.45 1.51 28.39
CA GLU A 263 -21.22 1.98 27.73
C GLU A 263 -21.27 1.91 26.19
N ASN A 264 -21.85 0.86 25.61
CA ASN A 264 -22.06 0.76 24.15
C ASN A 264 -23.22 1.66 23.71
N THR A 265 -24.24 1.75 24.55
CA THR A 265 -25.39 2.64 24.36
C THR A 265 -25.01 4.13 24.48
N ARG A 266 -24.06 4.48 25.36
CA ARG A 266 -23.55 5.84 25.59
C ARG A 266 -22.75 6.40 24.42
N ARG A 267 -22.15 5.55 23.57
CA ARG A 267 -21.39 6.03 22.40
C ARG A 267 -22.24 6.19 21.16
N GLY A 268 -23.38 5.50 21.08
CA GLY A 268 -24.42 5.73 20.09
C GLY A 268 -23.95 5.68 18.64
N LEU A 269 -24.86 6.03 17.75
CA LEU A 269 -24.51 6.40 16.38
C LEU A 269 -23.94 7.83 16.38
N PRO A 270 -23.05 8.16 15.43
CA PRO A 270 -22.52 9.51 15.32
C PRO A 270 -23.65 10.53 15.12
N SER A 271 -23.44 11.74 15.63
CA SER A 271 -24.26 12.89 15.23
C SER A 271 -24.10 13.18 13.74
N PRO A 272 -25.06 13.88 13.09
CA PRO A 272 -24.94 14.25 11.69
C PRO A 272 -23.65 15.01 11.36
N ALA A 273 -23.17 15.87 12.27
CA ALA A 273 -21.95 16.64 12.07
C ALA A 273 -20.69 15.75 12.12
N GLU A 274 -20.61 14.82 13.08
CA GLU A 274 -19.50 13.86 13.16
C GLU A 274 -19.47 12.93 11.93
N LEU A 275 -20.64 12.51 11.46
CA LEU A 275 -20.75 11.66 10.29
C LEU A 275 -20.35 12.39 9.00
N ALA A 276 -20.71 13.68 8.87
CA ALA A 276 -20.31 14.51 7.75
C ALA A 276 -18.78 14.73 7.72
N ALA A 277 -18.16 15.01 8.87
CA ALA A 277 -16.71 15.13 8.97
C ALA A 277 -16.00 13.81 8.58
N ALA A 278 -16.48 12.68 9.08
CA ALA A 278 -15.95 11.37 8.68
C ALA A 278 -16.11 11.09 7.18
N GLN A 279 -17.20 11.54 6.55
CA GLN A 279 -17.40 11.42 5.10
C GLN A 279 -16.38 12.25 4.31
N GLU A 280 -16.03 13.45 4.78
CA GLU A 280 -15.00 14.29 4.15
C GLU A 280 -13.62 13.61 4.24
N ASP A 281 -13.23 13.17 5.43
CA ASP A 281 -11.94 12.51 5.68
C ASP A 281 -11.78 11.21 4.87
N VAL A 282 -12.84 10.39 4.76
CA VAL A 282 -12.82 9.18 3.93
C VAL A 282 -12.75 9.51 2.45
N GLY A 283 -13.41 10.59 2.00
CA GLY A 283 -13.30 11.09 0.64
C GLY A 283 -11.85 11.48 0.29
N ALA A 284 -11.21 12.23 1.18
CA ALA A 284 -9.80 12.61 1.06
C ALA A 284 -8.86 11.40 1.07
N LEU A 285 -9.08 10.43 1.96
CA LEU A 285 -8.33 9.17 1.98
C LEU A 285 -8.46 8.39 0.67
N LEU A 286 -9.68 8.29 0.11
CA LEU A 286 -9.93 7.62 -1.16
C LEU A 286 -9.19 8.32 -2.31
N GLN A 287 -9.24 9.66 -2.36
CA GLN A 287 -8.52 10.45 -3.36
C GLN A 287 -7.01 10.27 -3.25
N HIS A 288 -6.46 10.35 -2.04
CA HIS A 288 -5.03 10.11 -1.79
C HIS A 288 -4.61 8.71 -2.25
N SER A 289 -5.42 7.69 -1.93
CA SER A 289 -5.14 6.30 -2.32
C SER A 289 -5.13 6.13 -3.85
N ARG A 290 -6.03 6.82 -4.58
CA ARG A 290 -6.03 6.87 -6.05
C ARG A 290 -4.80 7.54 -6.61
N ALA A 291 -4.42 8.71 -6.08
CA ALA A 291 -3.21 9.41 -6.50
C ALA A 291 -1.97 8.52 -6.33
N ARG A 292 -1.92 7.73 -5.24
CA ARG A 292 -0.83 6.78 -5.00
C ARG A 292 -0.85 5.56 -5.94
N SER A 293 -1.99 5.14 -6.47
CA SER A 293 -2.11 4.06 -7.47
C SER A 293 -1.89 4.55 -8.92
N ALA A 294 -2.04 5.86 -9.16
CA ALA A 294 -1.93 6.45 -10.48
C ALA A 294 -0.53 6.26 -11.09
N PRO A 295 -0.41 6.14 -12.42
CA PRO A 295 0.89 6.17 -13.08
C PRO A 295 1.67 7.42 -12.69
N LEU A 296 3.00 7.31 -12.49
CA LEU A 296 3.87 8.40 -12.03
C LEU A 296 3.72 9.68 -12.87
N ASN A 297 3.34 9.55 -14.13
CA ASN A 297 3.26 10.64 -15.11
C ASN A 297 1.83 10.94 -15.58
N THR A 298 0.84 10.79 -14.71
CA THR A 298 -0.51 11.31 -14.98
C THR A 298 -0.51 12.80 -14.64
N PRO A 299 -0.74 13.72 -15.60
CA PRO A 299 -0.85 15.14 -15.27
C PRO A 299 -1.98 15.32 -14.26
N GLY A 300 -1.67 16.01 -13.15
CA GLY A 300 -2.60 16.34 -12.07
C GLY A 300 -3.58 17.45 -12.45
#